data_AF-A0A9D0W002-F1
#
_entry.id   AF-A0A9D0W002-F1
#
_cell.length_a   1.000
_cell.length_b   1.000
_cell.length_c   1.000
_cell.angle_alpha   90.00
_cell.angle_beta   90.00
_cell.angle_gamma   90.00
#
_symmetry.space_group_name_H-M   'P 1'
#
loop_
_entity.id
_entity.type
_entity.pdbx_description
1 polymer ?
#
loop_
_entity_poly.entity_id
_entity_poly.type
_entity_poly.pdbx_seq_one_letter_code
_entity_poly.pdbx_strand_id
1 'polypeptide(L)' 'MDVSAIIDPLNDAQREAVTASQEPLLVLAGAGSGKTRVLVHRV' A
#
# COMPACT_ATOMS: atom_id res chain seq x y z
N MET A 1 -2.56 -13.31 -14.02
CA MET A 1 -1.29 -12.79 -13.48
C MET A 1 -1.37 -12.95 -11.97
N ASP A 2 -0.32 -13.50 -11.36
CA ASP A 2 -0.28 -13.64 -9.90
C ASP A 2 0.07 -12.27 -9.28
N VAL A 3 -0.77 -11.80 -8.36
CA VAL A 3 -0.60 -10.51 -7.68
C VAL A 3 0.08 -10.66 -6.31
N SER A 4 0.35 -11.90 -5.86
CA SER A 4 1.00 -12.22 -4.58
C SER A 4 2.23 -11.36 -4.32
N ALA A 5 3.13 -11.24 -5.30
CA ALA A 5 4.36 -10.45 -5.21
C ALA A 5 4.15 -8.95 -4.91
N ILE A 6 3.00 -8.38 -5.27
CA ILE A 6 2.66 -6.99 -4.99
C ILE A 6 2.21 -6.83 -3.54
N ILE A 7 1.52 -7.82 -2.98
CA ILE A 7 0.77 -7.60 -1.73
C ILE A 7 1.40 -8.31 -0.52
N ASP A 8 1.99 -9.49 -0.74
CA ASP A 8 2.61 -10.30 0.31
C ASP A 8 3.74 -9.62 1.08
N PRO A 9 4.57 -8.77 0.47
CA PRO A 9 5.63 -8.08 1.19
C PRO A 9 5.16 -6.93 2.12
N LEU A 10 3.86 -6.63 2.14
CA LEU A 10 3.26 -5.50 2.85
C LEU A 10 2.69 -5.93 4.20
N ASN A 11 2.79 -5.04 5.20
CA ASN A 11 2.04 -5.20 6.44
C ASN A 11 0.55 -4.87 6.22
N ASP A 12 -0.29 -5.09 7.24
CA ASP A 12 -1.74 -4.97 7.12
C ASP A 12 -2.20 -3.56 6.70
N ALA A 13 -1.64 -2.51 7.32
CA ALA A 13 -2.01 -1.13 6.99
C ALA A 13 -1.56 -0.73 5.58
N GLN A 14 -0.39 -1.19 5.14
CA GLN A 14 0.11 -0.96 3.78
C GLN A 14 -0.73 -1.74 2.76
N ARG A 15 -1.09 -2.98 3.08
CA ARG A 15 -1.95 -3.83 2.26
C ARG A 15 -3.31 -3.18 2.06
N GLU A 16 -3.96 -2.74 3.14
CA GLU A 16 -5.23 -2.00 3.07
C GLU A 16 -5.13 -0.78 2.16
N ALA A 17 -4.08 0.03 2.32
CA ALA A 17 -3.87 1.23 1.50
C ALA A 17 -3.62 0.92 0.01
N VAL A 18 -2.92 -0.18 -0.30
CA VAL A 18 -2.63 -0.61 -1.68
C VAL A 18 -3.87 -1.24 -2.33
N THR A 19 -4.69 -1.97 -1.58
CA THR A 19 -5.90 -2.63 -2.09
C THR A 19 -7.16 -1.78 -2.01
N ALA A 20 -7.09 -0.56 -1.47
CA ALA A 20 -8.21 0.37 -1.39
C ALA A 20 -8.78 0.68 -2.80
N SER A 21 -10.07 0.99 -2.85
CA SER A 21 -10.75 1.41 -4.07
C SER A 21 -10.07 2.63 -4.72
N GLN A 22 -10.35 2.88 -6.00
CA GLN A 22 -9.86 4.04 -6.73
C GLN A 22 -10.63 5.32 -6.36
N GLU A 23 -10.69 5.62 -5.07
CA GLU A 23 -11.28 6.81 -4.50
C GLU A 23 -10.20 7.63 -3.77
N PRO A 24 -10.43 8.93 -3.53
CA PRO A 24 -9.53 9.73 -2.71
C PRO A 24 -9.27 9.07 -1.35
N LEU A 25 -8.00 8.78 -1.05
CA LEU A 25 -7.59 8.10 0.17
C LEU A 25 -6.51 8.91 0.90
N LEU A 26 -6.73 9.16 2.20
CA LEU A 26 -5.72 9.71 3.08
C LEU A 26 -4.98 8.57 3.80
N VAL A 27 -3.68 8.45 3.54
CA VAL A 27 -2.79 7.55 4.28
C VAL A 27 -1.90 8.39 5.20
N LEU A 28 -2.27 8.48 6.48
CA LEU A 28 -1.47 9.17 7.48
C LEU A 28 -0.46 8.21 8.09
N ALA A 29 0.84 8.48 7.90
CA ALA A 29 1.89 7.58 8.34
C ALA A 29 3.12 8.34 8.84
N GLY A 30 3.77 7.81 9.88
CA GLY A 30 4.97 8.38 10.48
C GLY A 30 6.23 8.27 9.61
N ALA A 31 7.35 8.81 10.10
CA ALA A 31 8.66 8.58 9.48
C ALA A 31 9.00 7.07 9.48
N GLY A 32 9.64 6.57 8.41
CA GLY A 32 10.04 5.16 8.30
C GLY A 32 8.91 4.15 8.05
N SER A 33 7.65 4.56 8.03
CA SER A 33 6.46 3.68 7.86
C SER A 33 6.28 3.04 6.48
N GLY A 34 7.14 3.37 5.51
CA GLY A 34 7.03 2.85 4.14
C GLY A 34 6.01 3.57 3.25
N LYS A 35 5.67 4.84 3.52
CA LYS A 35 4.76 5.65 2.65
C LYS A 35 5.11 5.63 1.15
N THR A 36 6.40 5.70 0.79
CA THR A 36 6.83 5.60 -0.62
C THR A 36 6.59 4.20 -1.18
N ARG A 37 6.76 3.15 -0.36
CA ARG A 37 6.47 1.76 -0.76
C ARG A 37 4.99 1.60 -1.09
N VAL A 38 4.10 2.15 -0.26
CA VAL A 38 2.65 2.16 -0.54
C VAL A 38 2.34 2.84 -1.88
N LEU A 39 2.95 4.00 -2.16
CA LEU A 39 2.77 4.68 -3.44
C LEU A 39 3.24 3.85 -4.63
N VAL A 40 4.41 3.21 -4.54
CA VAL A 40 4.96 2.36 -5.62
C VAL A 40 4.10 1.14 -5.88
N HIS A 41 3.58 0.50 -4.84
CA HIS A 41 2.75 -0.70 -4.98
C HIS A 41 1.32 -0.41 -5.47
N ARG A 42 0.84 0.83 -5.38
CA ARG A 42 -0.53 1.23 -5.77
C ARG A 42 -0.64 1.72 -7.23
N VAL A 43 0.48 1.99 -7.89
CA VAL A 43 0.55 2.36 -9.33
C VAL A 43 0.74 1.10 -10.17
#